data_AF-A0A7R9FGD0-F1
#
_entry.id   AF-A0A7R9FGD0-F1
#
_cell.length_a   1.000
_cell.length_b   1.000
_cell.length_c   1.000
_cell.angle_alpha   90.00
_cell.angle_beta   90.00
_cell.angle_gamma   90.00
#
_symmetry.space_group_name_H-M   'P 1'
#
loop_
_entity.id
_entity.type
_entity.pdbx_description
1 polymer ?
#
loop_
_entity_poly.entity_id
_entity_poly.type
_entity_poly.pdbx_seq_one_letter_code
_entity_poly.pdbx_strand_id
1 'polypeptide(L)'
;MVDGWLVLSGPAEYDFTGRSGSTNPSPFLEASFPSRLYFQWFDRFVWKGYRQPVTRSDLWGLNPEDTSKEVVPLFDKHWKRTLSKVHRKEEPGTKFHSSSSSVNLVNSSTRSRCPSILPALCRAYGLTFLFGCVLLVCVNLLTFVSPQILRNLIVLVSGDDSLWKGYLYAATLIVVASIQTAFNSQYTYNMMVVAIRVRMALISVIYRKALCMSNKTRKESTVGEIVNLMSVDAARIFDAIPNLNIIWSAPFQIGLALYFLWEHMESRQGAKPGHSYDQVHISGPAVLAGLTVMLILIPVNGFIAKKLKALQICQMKTKDQRIKLMNEVLNGIKVLKLYAWEPPYEKMLEGMREKEIENLTKQAYLSAVTSSIWVGVPVLVSSHLGSYCIFL
;
A
#
# COMPACT_ATOMS: atom_id res chain seq x y z
N MET A 1 -44.13 5.45 -24.59
CA MET A 1 -43.11 6.20 -23.83
C MET A 1 -41.97 5.28 -23.38
N VAL A 2 -41.43 4.47 -24.30
CA VAL A 2 -40.31 3.54 -24.09
C VAL A 2 -39.60 3.39 -25.44
N ASP A 3 -38.90 4.41 -25.93
CA ASP A 3 -38.13 4.34 -27.20
C ASP A 3 -36.94 5.34 -27.24
N GLY A 4 -36.28 5.56 -26.09
CA GLY A 4 -35.20 6.56 -25.96
C GLY A 4 -33.84 6.05 -25.54
N TRP A 5 -33.68 4.76 -25.22
CA TRP A 5 -32.44 4.21 -24.64
C TRP A 5 -31.63 3.30 -25.58
N LEU A 6 -32.12 3.06 -26.80
CA LEU A 6 -31.47 2.23 -27.82
C LEU A 6 -30.69 3.00 -28.88
N VAL A 7 -30.53 4.32 -28.72
CA VAL A 7 -29.57 5.08 -29.55
C VAL A 7 -28.20 4.92 -28.91
N LEU A 8 -27.55 3.82 -29.29
CA LEU A 8 -26.11 3.65 -29.13
C LEU A 8 -25.43 4.91 -29.67
N SER A 9 -24.77 5.63 -28.78
CA SER A 9 -23.70 6.55 -29.17
C SER A 9 -22.82 5.78 -30.15
N GLY A 10 -22.63 6.34 -31.35
CA GLY A 10 -21.95 5.68 -32.46
C GLY A 10 -20.62 5.06 -32.02
N PRO A 11 -20.13 4.05 -32.77
CA PRO A 11 -18.91 3.34 -32.38
C PRO A 11 -17.82 4.38 -32.14
N ALA A 12 -17.33 4.46 -30.90
CA ALA A 12 -16.04 5.07 -30.67
C ALA A 12 -15.06 4.25 -31.51
N GLU A 13 -14.55 4.85 -32.60
CA GLU A 13 -13.48 4.29 -33.40
C GLU A 13 -12.32 4.00 -32.45
N TYR A 14 -12.23 2.75 -32.00
CA TYR A 14 -11.00 2.23 -31.44
C TYR A 14 -10.10 1.97 -32.64
N ASP A 15 -9.30 2.96 -32.96
CA ASP A 15 -8.27 2.84 -33.97
C ASP A 15 -7.24 1.80 -33.50
N PHE A 16 -7.39 0.56 -33.99
CA PHE A 16 -6.46 -0.55 -33.76
C PHE A 16 -5.19 -0.41 -34.60
N THR A 17 -5.04 0.65 -35.40
CA THR A 17 -3.82 0.90 -36.17
C THR A 17 -2.74 1.51 -35.28
N GLY A 18 -1.54 0.94 -35.34
CA GLY A 18 -0.41 1.22 -34.44
C GLY A 18 0.22 2.61 -34.55
N ARG A 19 -0.51 3.68 -34.83
CA ARG A 19 -0.05 5.08 -34.77
C ARG A 19 -0.81 5.86 -33.69
N SER A 20 -0.48 5.60 -32.43
CA SER A 20 -1.03 6.35 -31.29
C SER A 20 -0.30 7.69 -31.13
N GLY A 21 -0.58 8.66 -31.99
CA GLY A 21 -0.48 10.06 -31.59
C GLY A 21 -1.75 10.38 -30.82
N SER A 22 -1.71 10.39 -29.49
CA SER A 22 -2.87 10.82 -28.70
C SER A 22 -3.27 12.24 -29.12
N THR A 23 -4.53 12.47 -29.45
CA THR A 23 -5.06 13.80 -29.82
C THR A 23 -4.85 14.85 -28.72
N ASN A 24 -4.62 14.42 -27.48
CA ASN A 24 -4.29 15.26 -26.33
C ASN A 24 -3.15 14.61 -25.49
N PRO A 25 -1.87 14.85 -25.80
CA PRO A 25 -0.75 14.26 -25.07
C PRO A 25 -0.67 14.80 -23.63
N SER A 26 -0.09 13.99 -22.74
CA SER A 26 0.15 14.41 -21.35
C SER A 26 1.19 15.53 -21.28
N PRO A 27 0.91 16.65 -20.59
CA PRO A 27 1.84 17.76 -20.45
C PRO A 27 3.04 17.40 -19.56
N PHE A 28 3.04 16.24 -18.91
CA PHE A 28 4.16 15.75 -18.11
C PHE A 28 5.47 15.66 -18.90
N LEU A 29 5.40 15.23 -20.17
CA LEU A 29 6.58 15.07 -21.02
C LEU A 29 7.21 16.41 -21.41
N GLU A 30 6.38 17.43 -21.63
CA GLU A 30 6.82 18.79 -22.00
C GLU A 30 7.14 19.66 -20.77
N ALA A 31 6.72 19.23 -19.58
CA ALA A 31 6.93 19.97 -18.34
C ALA A 31 8.42 20.12 -18.01
N SER A 32 8.81 21.31 -17.58
CA SER A 32 10.14 21.59 -17.04
C SER A 32 10.39 20.83 -15.74
N PHE A 33 11.66 20.66 -15.37
CA PHE A 33 12.04 19.99 -14.12
C PHE A 33 11.31 20.51 -12.86
N PRO A 34 11.23 21.83 -12.57
CA PRO A 34 10.49 22.32 -11.40
C PRO A 34 8.99 22.04 -11.51
N SER A 35 8.41 22.11 -12.71
CA SER A 35 7.00 21.78 -12.93
C SER A 35 6.71 20.31 -12.64
N ARG A 36 7.63 19.40 -12.96
CA ARG A 36 7.54 17.97 -12.61
C ARG A 36 7.69 17.75 -11.10
N LEU A 37 8.64 18.42 -10.46
CA LEU A 37 8.91 18.28 -9.02
C LEU A 37 7.73 18.74 -8.15
N TYR A 38 7.09 19.85 -8.51
CA TYR A 38 5.96 20.43 -7.77
C TYR A 38 4.58 20.10 -8.38
N PHE A 39 4.52 19.22 -9.38
CA PHE A 39 3.29 18.80 -10.05
C PHE A 39 2.46 19.93 -10.69
N GLN A 40 3.07 21.08 -11.00
CA GLN A 40 2.39 22.26 -11.57
C GLN A 40 1.76 21.99 -12.95
N TRP A 41 2.27 21.01 -13.68
CA TRP A 41 1.70 20.57 -14.96
C TRP A 41 0.24 20.10 -14.82
N PHE A 42 -0.17 19.68 -13.62
CA PHE A 42 -1.53 19.21 -13.32
C PHE A 42 -2.51 20.35 -13.00
N ASP A 43 -2.03 21.54 -12.62
CA ASP A 43 -2.86 22.65 -12.12
C ASP A 43 -3.95 23.07 -13.12
N ARG A 44 -3.62 23.08 -14.41
CA ARG A 44 -4.58 23.43 -15.47
C ARG A 44 -5.80 22.52 -15.48
N PHE A 45 -5.59 21.23 -15.21
CA PHE A 45 -6.67 20.25 -15.17
C PHE A 45 -7.53 20.42 -13.92
N VAL A 46 -6.91 20.70 -12.77
CA VAL A 46 -7.63 21.00 -11.52
C VAL A 46 -8.53 22.23 -11.68
N TRP A 47 -7.99 23.32 -12.23
CA TRP A 47 -8.77 24.53 -12.48
C TRP A 47 -9.92 24.33 -13.47
N LYS A 48 -9.73 23.47 -14.49
CA LYS A 48 -10.80 23.10 -15.41
C LYS A 48 -11.89 22.31 -14.69
N GLY A 49 -11.53 21.31 -13.89
CA GLY A 49 -12.47 20.52 -13.08
C GLY A 49 -13.22 21.33 -12.01
N TYR A 50 -12.60 22.40 -11.49
CA TYR A 50 -13.27 23.34 -10.58
C TYR A 50 -14.35 24.16 -11.29
N ARG A 51 -14.11 24.55 -12.55
CA ARG A 51 -15.04 25.39 -13.33
C ARG A 51 -16.11 24.60 -14.07
N GLN A 52 -15.80 23.37 -14.50
CA GLN A 52 -16.65 22.55 -15.34
C GLN A 52 -16.52 21.06 -14.96
N PRO A 53 -17.62 20.28 -15.02
CA PRO A 53 -17.54 18.83 -14.85
C PRO A 53 -16.60 18.19 -15.87
N VAL A 54 -15.63 17.41 -15.38
CA VAL A 54 -14.62 16.76 -16.23
C VAL A 54 -15.27 15.67 -17.09
N THR A 55 -15.01 15.71 -18.40
CA THR A 55 -15.47 14.71 -19.37
C THR A 55 -14.31 13.84 -19.87
N ARG A 56 -14.61 12.73 -20.54
CA ARG A 56 -13.57 11.81 -21.08
C ARG A 56 -12.65 12.47 -22.10
N SER A 57 -13.16 13.44 -22.88
CA SER A 57 -12.37 14.19 -23.86
C SER A 57 -11.35 15.13 -23.22
N ASP A 58 -11.51 15.46 -21.94
CA ASP A 58 -10.59 16.36 -21.21
C ASP A 58 -9.39 15.62 -20.63
N LEU A 59 -9.41 14.29 -20.65
CA LEU A 59 -8.34 13.46 -20.13
C LEU A 59 -7.17 13.43 -21.12
N TRP A 60 -5.96 13.44 -20.57
CA TRP A 60 -4.75 13.26 -21.36
C TRP A 60 -4.54 11.78 -21.70
N GLY A 61 -3.90 11.55 -22.85
CA GLY A 61 -3.32 10.25 -23.17
C GLY A 61 -2.26 9.87 -22.14
N LEU A 62 -2.10 8.55 -21.91
CA LEU A 62 -1.05 8.04 -21.05
C LEU A 62 0.34 8.36 -21.65
N ASN A 63 1.32 8.51 -20.77
CA ASN A 63 2.71 8.56 -21.19
C ASN A 63 3.08 7.26 -21.94
N PRO A 64 3.93 7.30 -22.97
CA PRO A 64 4.36 6.11 -23.71
C PRO A 64 4.94 5.02 -22.79
N GLU A 65 5.74 5.41 -21.80
CA GLU A 65 6.36 4.50 -20.83
C GLU A 65 5.36 3.75 -19.94
N ASP A 66 4.19 4.34 -19.70
CA ASP A 66 3.13 3.77 -18.85
C ASP A 66 2.05 3.06 -19.66
N THR A 67 2.24 2.93 -20.97
CA THR A 67 1.31 2.23 -21.86
C THR A 67 1.54 0.72 -21.81
N SER A 68 0.47 -0.06 -21.96
CA SER A 68 0.52 -1.54 -21.95
C SER A 68 1.48 -2.12 -22.98
N LYS A 69 1.70 -1.41 -24.09
CA LYS A 69 2.65 -1.76 -25.15
C LYS A 69 4.10 -1.86 -24.63
N GLU A 70 4.48 -1.03 -23.67
CA GLU A 70 5.85 -1.03 -23.11
C GLU A 70 5.93 -1.83 -21.80
N VAL A 71 4.93 -1.65 -20.93
CA VAL A 71 4.90 -2.27 -19.59
C VAL A 71 4.78 -3.80 -19.68
N VAL A 72 3.85 -4.32 -20.49
CA VAL A 72 3.54 -5.76 -20.51
C VAL A 72 4.70 -6.61 -21.07
N PRO A 73 5.34 -6.26 -22.20
CA PRO A 73 6.42 -7.08 -22.76
C PRO A 73 7.64 -7.20 -21.82
N LEU A 74 7.94 -6.15 -21.06
CA LEU A 74 9.02 -6.16 -20.07
C LEU A 74 8.77 -7.24 -19.00
N PHE A 75 7.56 -7.28 -18.45
CA PHE A 75 7.15 -8.34 -17.52
C PHE A 75 7.18 -9.72 -18.18
N ASP A 76 6.64 -9.86 -19.40
CA ASP A 76 6.56 -11.14 -20.11
C ASP A 76 7.92 -11.77 -20.36
N LYS A 77 8.92 -10.96 -20.71
CA LYS A 77 10.30 -11.42 -20.90
C LYS A 77 10.80 -12.14 -19.64
N HIS A 78 10.56 -11.56 -18.47
CA HIS A 78 10.96 -12.16 -17.19
C HIS A 78 10.05 -13.32 -16.77
N TRP A 79 8.75 -13.26 -17.06
CA TRP A 79 7.80 -14.32 -16.77
C TRP A 79 8.09 -15.58 -17.58
N LYS A 80 8.26 -15.46 -18.90
CA LYS A 80 8.66 -16.57 -19.79
C LYS A 80 9.99 -17.20 -19.36
N ARG A 81 10.97 -16.39 -18.96
CA ARG A 81 12.25 -16.89 -18.43
C ARG A 81 12.10 -17.63 -17.10
N THR A 82 11.11 -17.27 -16.28
CA THR A 82 10.80 -17.97 -15.03
C THR A 82 10.10 -19.30 -15.31
N LEU A 83 9.14 -19.30 -16.25
CA LEU A 83 8.46 -20.51 -16.70
C LEU A 83 9.39 -21.55 -17.32
N SER A 84 10.34 -21.12 -18.17
CA SER A 84 11.29 -22.04 -18.82
C SER A 84 12.27 -22.66 -17.83
N LYS A 85 12.67 -21.93 -16.78
CA LYS A 85 13.51 -22.47 -15.69
C LYS A 85 12.80 -23.54 -14.87
N VAL A 86 11.47 -23.46 -14.73
CA VAL A 86 10.67 -24.48 -14.04
C VAL A 86 10.51 -25.70 -14.95
N HIS A 87 10.10 -25.52 -16.21
CA HIS A 87 9.96 -26.62 -17.17
C HIS A 87 11.26 -27.40 -17.37
N ARG A 88 12.41 -26.72 -17.53
CA ARG A 88 13.72 -27.37 -17.67
C ARG A 88 14.16 -28.17 -16.43
N LYS A 89 13.62 -27.86 -15.24
CA LYS A 89 13.89 -28.62 -14.01
C LYS A 89 12.94 -29.81 -13.83
N GLU A 90 11.82 -29.81 -14.54
CA GLU A 90 10.82 -30.89 -14.51
C GLU A 90 11.06 -31.92 -15.64
N GLU A 91 11.86 -31.59 -16.66
CA GLU A 91 12.31 -32.58 -17.63
C GLU A 91 13.19 -33.65 -16.95
N PRO A 92 12.86 -34.96 -17.09
CA PRO A 92 13.66 -36.03 -16.52
C PRO A 92 15.05 -36.01 -17.16
N GLY A 93 16.08 -35.76 -16.37
CA GLY A 93 17.45 -35.80 -16.83
C GLY A 93 17.82 -37.22 -17.29
N THR A 94 18.05 -37.42 -18.57
CA THR A 94 18.62 -38.65 -19.10
C THR A 94 20.12 -38.66 -18.81
N LYS A 95 20.56 -39.46 -17.83
CA LYS A 95 21.99 -39.73 -17.62
C LYS A 95 22.39 -40.93 -18.47
N PHE A 96 23.27 -40.71 -19.44
CA PHE A 96 23.83 -41.79 -20.25
C PHE A 96 25.06 -42.37 -19.54
N HIS A 97 25.00 -43.64 -19.12
CA HIS A 97 26.17 -44.35 -18.62
C HIS A 97 26.82 -45.14 -19.76
N SER A 98 28.06 -44.81 -20.11
CA SER A 98 28.82 -45.42 -21.21
C SER A 98 29.05 -46.94 -21.07
N SER A 99 28.75 -47.53 -19.92
CA SER A 99 29.01 -48.95 -19.61
C SER A 99 27.76 -49.85 -19.62
N SER A 100 26.57 -49.32 -19.92
CA SER A 100 25.36 -50.14 -20.03
C SER A 100 24.37 -49.51 -21.00
N SER A 101 23.91 -50.28 -21.99
CA SER A 101 22.96 -49.89 -23.06
C SER A 101 21.53 -49.60 -22.56
N SER A 102 21.35 -49.33 -21.26
CA SER A 102 20.06 -49.10 -20.62
C SER A 102 19.89 -47.61 -20.30
N VAL A 103 18.88 -46.99 -20.91
CA VAL A 103 18.44 -45.64 -20.57
C VAL A 103 17.55 -45.75 -19.34
N ASN A 104 18.10 -45.49 -18.16
CA ASN A 104 17.30 -45.36 -16.95
C ASN A 104 16.65 -43.98 -16.93
N LEU A 105 15.33 -43.93 -17.12
CA LEU A 105 14.52 -42.76 -16.80
C LEU A 105 14.59 -42.55 -15.29
N VAL A 106 15.37 -41.57 -14.84
CA VAL A 106 15.34 -41.14 -13.44
C VAL A 106 13.94 -40.57 -13.22
N ASN A 107 13.10 -41.37 -12.56
CA ASN A 107 11.77 -40.95 -12.15
C ASN A 107 11.96 -39.95 -11.01
N SER A 108 12.29 -38.71 -11.34
CA SER A 108 12.38 -37.64 -10.35
C SER A 108 10.96 -37.36 -9.88
N SER A 109 10.60 -37.94 -8.75
CA SER A 109 9.41 -37.63 -7.96
C SER A 109 9.48 -36.21 -7.37
N THR A 110 9.89 -35.23 -8.16
CA THR A 110 9.95 -33.83 -7.76
C THR A 110 8.57 -33.24 -7.96
N ARG A 111 7.88 -32.94 -6.86
CA ARG A 111 6.64 -32.12 -6.82
C ARG A 111 6.74 -31.01 -7.86
N SER A 112 5.76 -30.93 -8.76
CA SER A 112 5.62 -29.83 -9.72
C SER A 112 5.71 -28.50 -8.98
N ARG A 113 6.74 -27.70 -9.25
CA ARG A 113 6.93 -26.43 -8.54
C ARG A 113 6.14 -25.37 -9.27
N CYS A 114 5.05 -24.89 -8.65
CA CYS A 114 4.31 -23.76 -9.19
C CYS A 114 5.25 -22.54 -9.35
N PRO A 115 5.40 -21.99 -10.57
CA PRO A 115 6.22 -20.81 -10.80
C PRO A 115 5.63 -19.61 -10.06
N SER A 116 6.44 -18.93 -9.24
CA SER A 116 6.00 -17.72 -8.54
C SER A 116 6.11 -16.50 -9.45
N ILE A 117 5.09 -15.63 -9.41
CA ILE A 117 5.02 -14.41 -10.23
C ILE A 117 5.87 -13.26 -9.68
N LEU A 118 6.10 -13.25 -8.36
CA LEU A 118 6.83 -12.19 -7.66
C LEU A 118 8.25 -11.95 -8.21
N PRO A 119 9.09 -12.99 -8.45
CA PRO A 119 10.44 -12.76 -8.96
C PRO A 119 10.49 -12.22 -10.39
N ALA A 120 9.44 -12.43 -11.20
CA ALA A 120 9.33 -11.82 -12.52
C ALA A 120 8.95 -10.35 -12.40
N LEU A 121 8.02 -10.03 -11.50
CA LEU A 121 7.56 -8.68 -11.20
C LEU A 121 8.69 -7.81 -10.61
N CYS A 122 9.41 -8.34 -9.61
CA CYS A 122 10.56 -7.66 -9.00
C CYS A 122 11.69 -7.41 -10.00
N ARG A 123 11.90 -8.28 -11.00
CA ARG A 123 12.91 -8.01 -12.05
C ARG A 123 12.46 -6.98 -13.06
N ALA A 124 11.16 -6.94 -13.38
CA ALA A 124 10.62 -5.99 -14.35
C ALA A 124 10.55 -4.56 -13.78
N TYR A 125 10.06 -4.39 -12.55
CA TYR A 125 9.76 -3.07 -11.96
C TYR A 125 10.57 -2.76 -10.69
N GLY A 126 11.48 -3.64 -10.29
CA GLY A 126 12.23 -3.49 -9.05
C GLY A 126 13.22 -2.34 -9.05
N LEU A 127 13.76 -1.93 -10.21
CA LEU A 127 14.66 -0.78 -10.29
C LEU A 127 13.94 0.53 -9.96
N THR A 128 12.76 0.74 -10.55
CA THR A 128 11.89 1.88 -10.23
C THR A 128 11.37 1.84 -8.80
N PHE A 129 11.09 0.64 -8.27
CA PHE A 129 10.73 0.47 -6.86
C PHE A 129 11.90 0.83 -5.93
N LEU A 130 13.11 0.37 -6.23
CA LEU A 130 14.32 0.64 -5.45
C LEU A 130 14.68 2.12 -5.47
N PHE A 131 14.50 2.82 -6.59
CA PHE A 131 14.64 4.27 -6.65
C PHE A 131 13.67 4.96 -5.67
N GLY A 132 12.42 4.50 -5.59
CA GLY A 132 11.49 4.96 -4.57
C GLY A 132 11.96 4.67 -3.14
N CYS A 133 12.55 3.50 -2.88
CA CYS A 133 13.12 3.19 -1.57
C CYS A 133 14.24 4.17 -1.19
N VAL A 134 15.12 4.53 -2.14
CA VAL A 134 16.18 5.53 -1.90
C VAL A 134 15.57 6.89 -1.54
N LEU A 135 14.55 7.34 -2.28
CA LEU A 135 13.84 8.58 -1.94
C LEU A 135 13.22 8.51 -0.54
N LEU A 136 12.64 7.37 -0.16
CA LEU A 136 12.07 7.19 1.17
C LEU A 136 13.13 7.26 2.28
N VAL A 137 14.32 6.70 2.06
CA VAL A 137 15.44 6.86 2.99
C VAL A 137 15.80 8.34 3.15
N CYS A 138 15.88 9.10 2.05
CA CYS A 138 16.13 10.55 2.11
C CYS A 138 15.04 11.29 2.89
N VAL A 139 13.75 10.98 2.66
CA VAL A 139 12.62 11.56 3.42
C VAL A 139 12.77 11.26 4.91
N ASN A 140 13.07 10.00 5.25
CA ASN A 140 13.23 9.59 6.64
C ASN A 140 14.38 10.34 7.32
N LEU A 141 15.52 10.49 6.66
CA LEU A 141 16.65 11.26 7.19
C LEU A 141 16.31 12.74 7.39
N LEU A 142 15.70 13.39 6.39
CA LEU A 142 15.29 14.80 6.46
C LEU A 142 14.26 15.05 7.57
N THR A 143 13.39 14.07 7.85
CA THR A 143 12.41 14.15 8.94
C THR A 143 13.08 14.36 10.30
N PHE A 144 14.26 13.75 10.53
CA PHE A 144 15.01 13.91 11.77
C PHE A 144 15.91 15.16 11.80
N VAL A 145 16.18 15.80 10.66
CA VAL A 145 16.96 17.04 10.63
C VAL A 145 16.17 18.21 11.23
N SER A 146 14.85 18.27 11.02
CA SER A 146 14.01 19.36 11.51
C SER A 146 14.02 19.53 13.05
N PRO A 147 13.83 18.47 13.87
CA PRO A 147 13.99 18.55 15.32
C PRO A 147 15.37 19.02 15.79
N GLN A 148 16.44 18.68 15.06
CA GLN A 148 17.82 19.06 15.40
C GLN A 148 18.05 20.57 15.22
N ILE A 149 17.55 21.13 14.11
CA ILE A 149 17.61 22.58 13.87
C ILE A 149 16.77 23.31 14.92
N LEU A 150 15.57 22.79 15.21
CA LEU A 150 14.68 23.39 16.22
C LEU A 150 15.34 23.40 17.61
N ARG A 151 16.04 22.33 18.00
CA ARG A 151 16.82 22.30 19.25
C ARG A 151 17.86 23.42 19.29
N ASN A 152 18.66 23.58 18.24
CA ASN A 152 19.69 24.61 18.18
C ASN A 152 19.09 26.02 18.26
N LEU A 153 17.90 26.21 17.66
CA LEU A 153 17.15 27.46 17.76
C LEU A 153 16.68 27.72 19.20
N ILE A 154 16.17 26.71 19.91
CA ILE A 154 15.75 26.85 21.33
C ILE A 154 16.94 27.20 22.23
N VAL A 155 18.10 26.57 22.01
CA VAL A 155 19.33 26.87 22.75
C VAL A 155 19.79 28.30 22.48
N LEU A 156 19.74 28.75 21.22
CA LEU A 156 20.08 30.11 20.82
C LEU A 156 19.19 31.16 21.51
N VAL A 157 17.88 30.91 21.57
CA VAL A 157 16.91 31.81 22.22
C VAL A 157 17.12 31.89 23.73
N SER A 158 17.68 30.84 24.34
CA SER A 158 17.97 30.80 25.78
C SER A 158 19.33 31.46 26.13
N GLY A 159 20.20 31.69 25.15
CA GLY A 159 21.49 32.34 25.31
C GLY A 159 21.49 33.78 24.79
N ASP A 160 22.53 34.55 25.13
CA ASP A 160 22.71 35.92 24.63
C ASP A 160 23.53 35.94 23.33
N ASP A 161 23.11 35.11 22.38
CA ASP A 161 23.83 34.81 21.15
C ASP A 161 23.37 35.72 19.99
N SER A 162 24.17 35.86 18.94
CA SER A 162 23.87 36.80 17.84
C SER A 162 22.60 36.46 17.05
N LEU A 163 21.71 37.44 16.87
CA LEU A 163 20.40 37.32 16.18
C LEU A 163 20.46 36.73 14.76
N TRP A 164 21.54 36.98 14.01
CA TRP A 164 21.68 36.47 12.63
C TRP A 164 21.70 34.94 12.56
N LYS A 165 22.21 34.26 13.60
CA LYS A 165 22.19 32.79 13.69
C LYS A 165 20.76 32.26 13.78
N GLY A 166 19.87 33.01 14.45
CA GLY A 166 18.46 32.66 14.58
C GLY A 166 17.73 32.72 13.25
N TYR A 167 17.92 33.81 12.50
CA TYR A 167 17.38 33.93 11.13
C TYR A 167 17.93 32.83 10.20
N LEU A 168 19.21 32.47 10.33
CA LEU A 168 19.80 31.38 9.55
C LEU A 168 19.16 30.02 9.86
N TYR A 169 18.96 29.68 11.13
CA TYR A 169 18.29 28.42 11.51
C TYR A 169 16.83 28.40 11.05
N ALA A 170 16.10 29.51 11.17
CA ALA A 170 14.73 29.61 10.70
C ALA A 170 14.63 29.45 9.17
N ALA A 171 15.50 30.12 8.40
CA ALA A 171 15.57 29.97 6.95
C ALA A 171 15.93 28.54 6.55
N THR A 172 16.90 27.92 7.23
CA THR A 172 17.29 26.52 6.98
C THR A 172 16.14 25.55 7.26
N LEU A 173 15.35 25.79 8.31
CA LEU A 173 14.19 24.97 8.65
C LEU A 173 13.13 24.99 7.54
N ILE A 174 12.84 26.16 6.96
CA ILE A 174 11.92 26.30 5.83
C ILE A 174 12.44 25.55 4.60
N VAL A 175 13.73 25.68 4.31
CA VAL A 175 14.36 24.99 3.17
C VAL A 175 14.32 23.48 3.35
N VAL A 176 14.71 22.97 4.52
CA VAL A 176 14.69 21.53 4.83
C VAL A 176 13.27 20.97 4.76
N ALA A 177 12.28 21.67 5.33
CA ALA A 177 10.88 21.25 5.26
C ALA A 177 10.37 21.21 3.80
N SER A 178 10.70 22.21 2.99
CA SER A 178 10.30 22.27 1.58
C SER A 178 10.91 21.12 0.77
N ILE A 179 12.20 20.82 1.00
CA ILE A 179 12.89 19.69 0.37
C ILE A 179 12.25 18.38 0.82
N GLN A 180 12.03 18.18 2.13
CA GLN A 180 11.39 16.98 2.66
C GLN A 180 10.02 16.73 2.01
N THR A 181 9.18 17.78 1.90
CA THR A 181 7.88 17.69 1.23
C THR A 181 8.03 17.30 -0.24
N ALA A 182 8.96 17.91 -0.99
CA ALA A 182 9.19 17.58 -2.39
C ALA A 182 9.61 16.11 -2.58
N PHE A 183 10.54 15.62 -1.76
CA PHE A 183 10.96 14.22 -1.78
C PHE A 183 9.82 13.26 -1.42
N ASN A 184 8.99 13.59 -0.42
CA ASN A 184 7.86 12.78 -0.01
C ASN A 184 6.77 12.68 -1.10
N SER A 185 6.48 13.79 -1.77
CA SER A 185 5.56 13.82 -2.90
C SER A 185 6.09 13.01 -4.09
N GLN A 186 7.38 13.14 -4.41
CA GLN A 186 8.01 12.36 -5.48
C GLN A 186 8.06 10.85 -5.16
N TYR A 187 8.34 10.50 -3.91
CA TYR A 187 8.26 9.12 -3.43
C TYR A 187 6.86 8.53 -3.66
N THR A 188 5.83 9.25 -3.22
CA THR A 188 4.43 8.81 -3.35
C THR A 188 4.04 8.61 -4.80
N TYR A 189 4.39 9.58 -5.67
CA TYR A 189 4.15 9.48 -7.10
C TYR A 189 4.85 8.27 -7.72
N ASN A 190 6.14 8.08 -7.45
CA ASN A 190 6.91 6.95 -7.98
C ASN A 190 6.34 5.60 -7.55
N MET A 191 5.90 5.47 -6.29
CA MET A 191 5.28 4.22 -5.81
C MET A 191 3.90 3.97 -6.44
N MET A 192 3.12 5.02 -6.71
CA MET A 192 1.87 4.88 -7.47
C MET A 192 2.11 4.44 -8.92
N VAL A 193 3.15 4.97 -9.57
CA VAL A 193 3.56 4.55 -10.93
C VAL A 193 4.00 3.08 -10.93
N VAL A 194 4.79 2.63 -9.96
CA VAL A 194 5.13 1.20 -9.85
C VAL A 194 3.89 0.36 -9.63
N ALA A 195 2.97 0.80 -8.75
CA ALA A 195 1.73 0.09 -8.48
C ALA A 195 0.85 -0.07 -9.74
N ILE A 196 0.71 0.98 -10.55
CA ILE A 196 -0.09 0.93 -11.77
C ILE A 196 0.54 0.02 -12.83
N ARG A 197 1.87 0.06 -12.98
CA ARG A 197 2.61 -0.82 -13.91
C ARG A 197 2.46 -2.30 -13.53
N VAL A 198 2.55 -2.61 -12.24
CA VAL A 198 2.28 -3.97 -11.72
C VAL A 198 0.85 -4.40 -12.01
N ARG A 199 -0.13 -3.56 -11.66
CA ARG A 199 -1.56 -3.86 -11.89
C ARG A 199 -1.84 -4.15 -13.37
N MET A 200 -1.29 -3.32 -14.26
CA MET A 200 -1.44 -3.47 -15.70
C MET A 200 -0.86 -4.80 -16.20
N ALA A 201 0.33 -5.18 -15.73
CA ALA A 201 0.96 -6.45 -16.09
C ALA A 201 0.14 -7.66 -15.60
N LEU A 202 -0.38 -7.61 -14.38
CA LEU A 202 -1.23 -8.67 -13.81
C LEU A 202 -2.52 -8.83 -14.61
N ILE A 203 -3.25 -7.74 -14.86
CA ILE A 203 -4.49 -7.78 -15.65
C ILE A 203 -4.20 -8.35 -17.04
N SER A 204 -3.13 -7.91 -17.71
CA SER A 204 -2.76 -8.39 -19.03
C SER A 204 -2.41 -9.89 -19.07
N VAL A 205 -1.69 -10.39 -18.06
CA VAL A 205 -1.34 -11.83 -18.01
C VAL A 205 -2.56 -12.69 -17.69
N ILE A 206 -3.45 -12.24 -16.79
CA ILE A 206 -4.69 -12.95 -16.47
C ILE A 206 -5.60 -12.98 -17.70
N TYR A 207 -5.73 -11.84 -18.41
CA TYR A 207 -6.58 -11.73 -19.59
C TYR A 207 -6.11 -12.67 -20.70
N ARG A 208 -4.82 -12.66 -21.04
CA ARG A 208 -4.27 -13.57 -22.06
C ARG A 208 -4.36 -15.03 -21.63
N LYS A 209 -4.14 -15.33 -20.35
CA LYS A 209 -4.30 -16.70 -19.85
C LYS A 209 -5.75 -17.17 -19.99
N ALA A 210 -6.72 -16.33 -19.64
CA ALA A 210 -8.14 -16.64 -19.76
C ALA A 210 -8.55 -16.97 -21.21
N LEU A 211 -8.00 -16.27 -22.20
CA LEU A 211 -8.25 -16.53 -23.62
C LEU A 211 -7.65 -17.84 -24.14
N CYS A 212 -6.61 -18.36 -23.49
CA CYS A 212 -5.91 -19.59 -23.91
C CYS A 212 -6.14 -20.77 -22.95
N MET A 213 -7.15 -20.70 -22.07
CA MET A 213 -7.45 -21.78 -21.12
C MET A 213 -8.14 -22.96 -21.81
N SER A 214 -7.74 -24.18 -21.43
CA SER A 214 -8.39 -25.41 -21.90
C SER A 214 -9.83 -25.51 -21.37
N ASN A 215 -10.69 -26.26 -22.07
CA ASN A 215 -12.06 -26.50 -21.63
C ASN A 215 -12.15 -27.22 -20.27
N LYS A 216 -11.13 -28.03 -19.90
CA LYS A 216 -11.05 -28.66 -18.58
C LYS A 216 -10.87 -27.60 -17.49
N THR A 217 -9.86 -26.73 -17.65
CA THR A 217 -9.59 -25.64 -16.70
C THR A 217 -10.71 -24.60 -16.68
N ARG A 218 -11.39 -24.37 -17.81
CA ARG A 218 -12.55 -23.45 -17.89
C ARG A 218 -13.78 -23.96 -17.14
N LYS A 219 -13.91 -25.27 -16.91
CA LYS A 219 -14.95 -25.84 -16.04
C LYS A 219 -14.61 -25.69 -14.56
N GLU A 220 -13.31 -25.68 -14.23
CA GLU A 220 -12.80 -25.53 -12.86
C GLU A 220 -12.75 -24.07 -12.40
N SER A 221 -12.57 -23.11 -13.31
CA SER A 221 -12.57 -21.68 -13.00
C SER A 221 -13.66 -20.94 -13.77
N THR A 222 -14.61 -20.36 -13.04
CA THR A 222 -15.73 -19.62 -13.62
C THR A 222 -15.27 -18.28 -14.21
N VAL A 223 -16.03 -17.74 -15.17
CA VAL A 223 -15.79 -16.39 -15.71
C VAL A 223 -15.82 -15.34 -14.60
N GLY A 224 -16.70 -15.51 -13.61
CA GLY A 224 -16.78 -14.63 -12.44
C GLY A 224 -15.50 -14.61 -11.61
N GLU A 225 -14.89 -15.77 -11.36
CA GLU A 225 -13.63 -15.87 -10.62
C GLU A 225 -12.48 -15.17 -11.38
N ILE A 226 -12.42 -15.34 -12.71
CA ILE A 226 -11.42 -14.67 -13.55
C ILE A 226 -11.60 -13.14 -13.50
N VAL A 227 -12.83 -12.65 -13.57
CA VAL A 227 -13.14 -11.21 -13.47
C VAL A 227 -12.83 -10.69 -12.06
N ASN A 228 -13.07 -11.48 -11.02
CA ASN A 228 -12.71 -11.13 -9.65
C ASN A 228 -11.19 -10.98 -9.48
N LEU A 229 -10.40 -11.91 -10.05
CA LEU A 229 -8.93 -11.82 -10.05
C LEU A 229 -8.43 -10.53 -10.72
N MET A 230 -9.05 -10.11 -11.82
CA MET A 230 -8.66 -8.86 -12.52
C MET A 230 -9.13 -7.59 -11.79
N SER A 231 -10.30 -7.61 -11.17
CA SER A 231 -10.92 -6.39 -10.62
C SER A 231 -10.59 -6.19 -9.14
N VAL A 232 -10.66 -7.24 -8.31
CA VAL A 232 -10.48 -7.19 -6.85
C VAL A 232 -9.05 -7.52 -6.46
N ASP A 233 -8.52 -8.67 -6.87
CA ASP A 233 -7.18 -9.11 -6.43
C ASP A 233 -6.08 -8.20 -6.98
N ALA A 234 -6.15 -7.81 -8.25
CA ALA A 234 -5.22 -6.84 -8.83
C ALA A 234 -5.36 -5.42 -8.20
N ALA A 235 -6.54 -5.05 -7.69
CA ALA A 235 -6.71 -3.80 -6.93
C ALA A 235 -6.04 -3.88 -5.57
N ARG A 236 -6.23 -4.98 -4.83
CA ARG A 236 -5.55 -5.19 -3.55
C ARG A 236 -4.04 -5.15 -3.68
N ILE A 237 -3.48 -5.70 -4.76
CA ILE A 237 -2.03 -5.63 -5.02
C ILE A 237 -1.60 -4.19 -5.32
N PHE A 238 -2.38 -3.45 -6.11
CA PHE A 238 -2.13 -2.03 -6.37
C PHE A 238 -2.07 -1.23 -5.06
N ASP A 239 -3.05 -1.41 -4.17
CA ASP A 239 -3.10 -0.72 -2.87
C ASP A 239 -1.99 -1.19 -1.92
N ALA A 240 -1.54 -2.44 -2.03
CA ALA A 240 -0.51 -3.00 -1.16
C ALA A 240 0.90 -2.47 -1.47
N ILE A 241 1.22 -2.20 -2.74
CA ILE A 241 2.59 -1.86 -3.17
C ILE A 241 3.18 -0.64 -2.44
N PRO A 242 2.49 0.51 -2.33
CA PRO A 242 3.01 1.64 -1.56
C PRO A 242 3.22 1.32 -0.08
N ASN A 243 2.37 0.45 0.48
CA ASN A 243 2.40 0.06 1.90
C ASN A 243 3.53 -0.93 2.24
N LEU A 244 4.09 -1.64 1.25
CA LEU A 244 5.20 -2.58 1.48
C LEU A 244 6.42 -1.89 2.12
N ASN A 245 6.65 -0.62 1.79
CA ASN A 245 7.80 0.11 2.31
C ASN A 245 7.70 0.44 3.80
N ILE A 246 6.50 0.43 4.39
CA ILE A 246 6.30 0.64 5.82
C ILE A 246 7.02 -0.46 6.62
N ILE A 247 7.08 -1.69 6.10
CA ILE A 247 7.64 -2.87 6.78
C ILE A 247 9.11 -2.64 7.18
N TRP A 248 9.91 -2.02 6.32
CA TRP A 248 11.31 -1.74 6.60
C TRP A 248 11.54 -0.29 7.06
N SER A 249 10.72 0.66 6.59
CA SER A 249 10.83 2.08 6.95
C SER A 249 10.49 2.33 8.41
N ALA A 250 9.48 1.65 8.97
CA ALA A 250 9.10 1.86 10.38
C ALA A 250 10.20 1.42 11.36
N PRO A 251 10.81 0.22 11.24
CA PRO A 251 11.98 -0.15 12.05
C PRO A 251 13.16 0.81 11.87
N PHE A 252 13.42 1.27 10.65
CA PHE A 252 14.47 2.25 10.37
C PHE A 252 14.23 3.58 11.08
N GLN A 253 13.00 4.11 11.03
CA GLN A 253 12.61 5.34 11.73
C GLN A 253 12.70 5.18 13.24
N ILE A 254 12.24 4.04 13.80
CA ILE A 254 12.35 3.76 15.24
C ILE A 254 13.82 3.71 15.65
N GLY A 255 14.68 3.04 14.87
CA GLY A 255 16.12 2.97 15.13
C GLY A 255 16.79 4.35 15.14
N LEU A 256 16.51 5.20 14.15
CA LEU A 256 17.01 6.57 14.10
C LEU A 256 16.50 7.43 15.26
N ALA A 257 15.22 7.30 15.61
CA ALA A 257 14.63 8.03 16.74
C ALA A 257 15.33 7.64 18.05
N LEU A 258 15.55 6.34 18.29
CA LEU A 258 16.27 5.84 19.46
C LEU A 258 17.72 6.32 19.47
N TYR A 259 18.41 6.31 18.33
CA TYR A 259 19.78 6.79 18.21
C TYR A 259 19.90 8.28 18.56
N PHE A 260 19.05 9.14 17.98
CA PHE A 260 19.10 10.57 18.30
C PHE A 260 18.67 10.86 19.74
N LEU A 261 17.66 10.16 20.28
CA LEU A 261 17.30 10.30 21.69
C LEU A 261 18.44 9.88 22.62
N TRP A 262 19.19 8.83 22.26
CA TRP A 262 20.37 8.38 23.00
C TRP A 262 21.46 9.46 23.02
N GLU A 263 21.85 9.96 21.84
CA GLU A 263 22.89 11.00 21.70
C GLU A 263 22.56 12.27 22.51
N HIS A 264 21.28 12.70 22.48
CA HIS A 264 20.84 13.90 23.20
C HIS A 264 20.89 13.77 24.72
N MET A 265 20.63 12.58 25.26
CA MET A 265 20.63 12.35 26.71
C MET A 265 22.05 12.16 27.24
N GLU A 266 22.92 11.48 26.50
CA GLU A 266 24.33 11.30 26.83
C GLU A 266 25.07 12.66 26.86
N SER A 267 24.81 13.55 25.90
CA SER A 267 25.36 14.91 25.85
C SER A 267 24.98 15.78 27.07
N ARG A 268 23.90 15.46 27.79
CA ARG A 268 23.45 16.22 28.97
C ARG A 268 24.03 15.72 30.30
N GLN A 269 24.63 14.52 30.32
CA GLN A 269 25.21 13.89 31.52
C GLN A 269 26.74 13.96 31.60
N GLY A 270 27.38 14.91 30.92
CA GLY A 270 28.81 15.17 31.09
C GLY A 270 29.12 16.02 32.33
N ALA A 271 29.16 15.43 33.54
CA ALA A 271 30.08 15.79 34.64
C ALA A 271 29.77 15.05 35.95
N LYS A 272 30.31 13.84 36.15
CA LYS A 272 30.86 13.40 37.45
C LYS A 272 32.00 12.40 37.20
N PRO A 273 33.25 12.73 37.55
CA PRO A 273 34.38 11.82 37.37
C PRO A 273 34.48 10.86 38.55
N GLY A 274 34.72 9.58 38.25
CA GLY A 274 35.25 8.60 39.19
C GLY A 274 34.25 7.57 39.70
N HIS A 275 34.05 6.49 38.94
CA HIS A 275 34.29 5.12 39.41
C HIS A 275 34.37 4.20 38.20
N SER A 276 35.47 3.44 38.13
CA SER A 276 35.76 2.55 37.03
C SER A 276 35.31 1.14 37.39
N TYR A 277 34.74 0.48 36.38
CA TYR A 277 34.56 -0.96 36.18
C TYR A 277 33.24 -1.59 36.66
N ASP A 278 32.60 -2.16 35.63
CA ASP A 278 31.58 -3.19 35.56
C ASP A 278 30.08 -2.86 35.73
N GLN A 279 29.37 -3.26 34.66
CA GLN A 279 27.92 -3.48 34.50
C GLN A 279 27.11 -2.24 34.11
N VAL A 280 26.90 -2.10 32.79
CA VAL A 280 25.82 -1.34 32.14
C VAL A 280 25.70 0.09 32.68
N HIS A 281 26.50 1.02 32.15
CA HIS A 281 26.20 2.45 32.34
C HIS A 281 24.82 2.74 31.75
N ILE A 282 23.87 2.85 32.67
CA ILE A 282 22.46 3.16 32.50
C ILE A 282 22.35 4.61 32.01
N SER A 283 22.71 4.88 30.76
CA SER A 283 22.34 6.13 30.07
C SER A 283 20.86 6.12 29.64
N GLY A 284 20.09 5.11 30.07
CA GLY A 284 18.98 4.54 29.31
C GLY A 284 17.57 4.35 29.95
N PRO A 285 17.21 4.67 31.21
CA PRO A 285 15.88 4.30 31.75
C PRO A 285 14.71 4.97 31.03
N ALA A 286 14.83 6.26 30.67
CA ALA A 286 13.74 7.03 30.07
C ALA A 286 13.42 6.56 28.63
N VAL A 287 14.45 6.29 27.81
CA VAL A 287 14.28 5.77 26.46
C VAL A 287 13.75 4.33 26.48
N LEU A 288 14.23 3.51 27.43
CA LEU A 288 13.72 2.16 27.67
C LEU A 288 12.25 2.15 28.10
N ALA A 289 11.79 3.15 28.86
CA ALA A 289 10.40 3.29 29.25
C ALA A 289 9.49 3.55 28.03
N GLY A 290 9.88 4.45 27.12
CA GLY A 290 9.16 4.67 25.86
C GLY A 290 9.12 3.42 24.96
N LEU A 291 10.26 2.73 24.84
CA LEU A 291 10.35 1.46 24.11
C LEU A 291 9.46 0.38 24.73
N THR A 292 9.37 0.32 26.06
CA THR A 292 8.51 -0.63 26.79
C THR A 292 7.04 -0.41 26.46
N VAL A 293 6.58 0.85 26.43
CA VAL A 293 5.20 1.18 26.00
C VAL A 293 4.96 0.71 24.57
N MET A 294 5.89 0.98 23.64
CA MET A 294 5.76 0.54 22.25
C MET A 294 5.73 -0.99 22.11
N LEU A 295 6.57 -1.71 22.87
CA LEU A 295 6.61 -3.18 22.86
C LEU A 295 5.33 -3.80 23.45
N ILE A 296 4.73 -3.20 24.47
CA ILE A 296 3.44 -3.63 25.05
C ILE A 296 2.28 -3.38 24.07
N LEU A 297 2.34 -2.31 23.27
CA LEU A 297 1.30 -2.01 22.29
C LEU A 297 1.23 -3.01 21.15
N ILE A 298 2.34 -3.70 20.80
CA ILE A 298 2.36 -4.73 19.75
C ILE A 298 1.41 -5.90 20.07
N PRO A 299 1.51 -6.62 21.21
CA PRO A 299 0.60 -7.71 21.54
C PRO A 299 -0.83 -7.22 21.81
N VAL A 300 -1.00 -6.02 22.37
CA VAL A 300 -2.32 -5.41 22.57
C VAL A 300 -3.03 -5.22 21.22
N ASN A 301 -2.36 -4.62 20.25
CA ASN A 301 -2.87 -4.47 18.89
C ASN A 301 -3.12 -5.83 18.22
N GLY A 302 -2.24 -6.82 18.44
CA GLY A 302 -2.43 -8.18 17.95
C GLY A 302 -3.70 -8.86 18.49
N PHE A 303 -3.97 -8.72 19.79
CA PHE A 303 -5.18 -9.25 20.41
C PHE A 303 -6.45 -8.55 19.91
N ILE A 304 -6.43 -7.21 19.85
CA ILE A 304 -7.54 -6.41 19.32
C ILE A 304 -7.81 -6.78 17.85
N ALA A 305 -6.76 -6.89 17.02
CA ALA A 305 -6.89 -7.28 15.62
C ALA A 305 -7.51 -8.68 15.46
N LYS A 306 -7.16 -9.65 16.33
CA LYS A 306 -7.78 -10.99 16.34
C LYS A 306 -9.27 -10.91 16.66
N LYS A 307 -9.66 -10.11 17.67
CA LYS A 307 -11.07 -9.90 18.03
C LYS A 307 -11.85 -9.18 16.93
N LEU A 308 -11.25 -8.14 16.35
CA LEU A 308 -11.82 -7.38 15.24
C LEU A 308 -12.05 -8.28 14.03
N LYS A 309 -11.08 -9.13 13.68
CA LYS A 309 -11.21 -10.12 12.61
C LYS A 309 -12.33 -11.13 12.86
N ALA A 310 -12.45 -11.63 14.10
CA ALA A 310 -13.53 -12.56 14.46
C ALA A 310 -14.92 -11.92 14.33
N LEU A 311 -15.07 -10.67 14.80
CA LEU A 311 -16.31 -9.91 14.64
C LEU A 311 -16.59 -9.60 13.17
N GLN A 312 -15.57 -9.25 12.39
CA GLN A 312 -15.71 -8.99 10.95
C GLN A 312 -16.22 -10.23 10.21
N ILE A 313 -15.74 -11.44 10.56
CA ILE A 313 -16.23 -12.69 9.98
C ILE A 313 -17.69 -12.95 10.36
N CYS A 314 -18.04 -12.76 11.65
CA CYS A 314 -19.42 -12.89 12.12
C CYS A 314 -20.36 -11.93 11.37
N GLN A 315 -19.93 -10.68 11.24
CA GLN A 315 -20.65 -9.62 10.55
C GLN A 315 -20.86 -9.95 9.06
N MET A 316 -19.84 -10.45 8.37
CA MET A 316 -19.99 -10.87 6.96
C MET A 316 -21.04 -11.96 6.82
N LYS A 317 -21.06 -12.95 7.73
CA LYS A 317 -22.06 -14.03 7.70
C LYS A 317 -23.51 -13.50 7.86
N THR A 318 -23.75 -12.61 8.82
CA THR A 318 -25.09 -12.02 9.02
C THR A 318 -25.49 -11.13 7.85
N LYS A 319 -24.55 -10.34 7.33
CA LYS A 319 -24.76 -9.50 6.14
C LYS A 319 -25.12 -10.33 4.91
N ASP A 320 -24.42 -11.43 4.66
CA ASP A 320 -24.68 -12.32 3.52
C ASP A 320 -26.06 -12.96 3.60
N GLN A 321 -26.47 -13.39 4.81
CA GLN A 321 -27.82 -13.90 5.05
C GLN A 321 -28.90 -12.85 4.76
N ARG A 322 -28.72 -11.61 5.23
CA ARG A 322 -29.65 -10.50 4.97
C ARG A 322 -29.77 -10.21 3.47
N ILE A 323 -28.63 -10.10 2.78
CA ILE A 323 -28.61 -9.81 1.33
C ILE A 323 -29.28 -10.95 0.56
N LYS A 324 -29.05 -12.20 0.94
CA LYS A 324 -29.70 -13.36 0.33
C LYS A 324 -31.23 -13.30 0.48
N LEU A 325 -31.74 -13.10 1.70
CA LEU A 325 -33.19 -12.98 1.92
C LEU A 325 -33.78 -11.79 1.17
N MET A 326 -33.08 -10.65 1.16
CA MET A 326 -33.53 -9.46 0.44
C MET A 326 -33.63 -9.73 -1.07
N ASN A 327 -32.71 -10.49 -1.66
CA ASN A 327 -32.81 -10.93 -3.05
C ASN A 327 -33.99 -11.89 -3.29
N GLU A 328 -34.26 -12.82 -2.37
CA GLU A 328 -35.42 -13.72 -2.44
C GLU A 328 -36.75 -12.94 -2.40
N VAL A 329 -36.86 -11.98 -1.48
CA VAL A 329 -38.02 -11.07 -1.35
C VAL A 329 -38.23 -10.24 -2.62
N LEU A 330 -37.16 -9.65 -3.18
CA LEU A 330 -37.27 -8.83 -4.39
C LEU A 330 -37.66 -9.65 -5.62
N ASN A 331 -37.09 -10.85 -5.78
CA ASN A 331 -37.47 -11.77 -6.86
C ASN A 331 -38.92 -12.27 -6.70
N GLY A 332 -39.39 -12.46 -5.47
CA GLY A 332 -40.74 -12.92 -5.13
C GLY A 332 -41.79 -11.81 -4.92
N ILE A 333 -41.46 -10.54 -5.18
CA ILE A 333 -42.25 -9.39 -4.67
C ILE A 333 -43.73 -9.41 -5.06
N LYS A 334 -44.06 -9.90 -6.26
CA LYS A 334 -45.44 -10.00 -6.73
C LYS A 334 -46.28 -10.94 -5.88
N VAL A 335 -45.71 -12.08 -5.47
CA VAL A 335 -46.39 -13.08 -4.63
C VAL A 335 -46.57 -12.50 -3.22
N LEU A 336 -45.55 -11.84 -2.67
CA LEU A 336 -45.64 -11.23 -1.36
C LEU A 336 -46.76 -10.17 -1.29
N LYS A 337 -46.88 -9.32 -2.32
CA LYS A 337 -47.96 -8.33 -2.42
C LYS A 337 -49.35 -8.96 -2.56
N LEU A 338 -49.46 -10.07 -3.30
CA LEU A 338 -50.73 -10.76 -3.50
C LEU A 338 -51.30 -11.32 -2.19
N TYR A 339 -50.42 -11.79 -1.30
CA TYR A 339 -50.79 -12.39 -0.02
C TYR A 339 -50.67 -11.43 1.18
N ALA A 340 -50.35 -10.15 0.95
CA ALA A 340 -50.07 -9.18 2.01
C ALA A 340 -49.01 -9.64 3.02
N TRP A 341 -47.98 -10.36 2.54
CA TRP A 341 -46.88 -10.91 3.34
C TRP A 341 -45.73 -9.92 3.58
N GLU A 342 -45.85 -8.65 3.18
CA GLU A 342 -44.78 -7.67 3.39
C GLU A 342 -44.43 -7.45 4.88
N PRO A 343 -45.41 -7.23 5.79
CA PRO A 343 -45.10 -6.98 7.21
C PRO A 343 -44.34 -8.11 7.92
N PRO A 344 -44.66 -9.42 7.75
CA PRO A 344 -43.89 -10.49 8.39
C PRO A 344 -42.47 -10.62 7.83
N TYR A 345 -42.27 -10.42 6.52
CA TYR A 345 -40.93 -10.43 5.92
C TYR A 345 -40.11 -9.20 6.32
N GLU A 346 -40.75 -8.04 6.50
CA GLU A 346 -40.12 -6.85 7.05
C GLU A 346 -39.60 -7.11 8.46
N LYS A 347 -40.43 -7.63 9.38
CA LYS A 347 -40.00 -8.01 10.73
C LYS A 347 -38.87 -9.03 10.73
N MET A 348 -38.88 -9.98 9.79
CA MET A 348 -37.79 -10.96 9.64
C MET A 348 -36.48 -10.28 9.20
N LEU A 349 -36.53 -9.32 8.27
CA LEU A 349 -35.37 -8.52 7.85
C LEU A 349 -34.88 -7.61 8.99
N GLU A 350 -35.77 -7.00 9.77
CA GLU A 350 -35.45 -6.21 10.95
C GLU A 350 -34.71 -7.04 12.00
N GLY A 351 -35.19 -8.24 12.32
CA GLY A 351 -34.49 -9.12 13.28
C GLY A 351 -33.09 -9.54 12.83
N MET A 352 -32.83 -9.62 11.51
CA MET A 352 -31.46 -9.79 10.99
C MET A 352 -30.64 -8.49 11.06
N ARG A 353 -31.28 -7.35 10.81
CA ARG A 353 -30.68 -6.03 10.90
C ARG A 353 -30.22 -5.70 12.32
N GLU A 354 -31.00 -6.06 13.33
CA GLU A 354 -30.64 -5.89 14.74
C GLU A 354 -29.35 -6.65 15.09
N LYS A 355 -29.25 -7.92 14.69
CA LYS A 355 -28.03 -8.73 14.86
C LYS A 355 -26.84 -8.14 14.12
N GLU A 356 -27.05 -7.61 12.92
CA GLU A 356 -26.03 -6.91 12.14
C GLU A 356 -25.54 -5.65 12.89
N ILE A 357 -26.46 -4.85 13.42
CA ILE A 357 -26.15 -3.62 14.17
C ILE A 357 -25.42 -3.94 15.47
N GLU A 358 -25.81 -5.00 16.20
CA GLU A 358 -25.13 -5.43 17.41
C GLU A 358 -23.64 -5.77 17.14
N ASN A 359 -23.39 -6.52 16.07
CA ASN A 359 -22.02 -6.87 15.64
C ASN A 359 -21.23 -5.64 15.20
N LEU A 360 -21.84 -4.74 14.42
CA LEU A 360 -21.23 -3.48 13.99
C LEU A 360 -20.90 -2.58 15.17
N THR A 361 -21.77 -2.53 16.18
CA THR A 361 -21.57 -1.72 17.38
C THR A 361 -20.36 -2.24 18.17
N LYS A 362 -20.25 -3.57 18.37
CA LYS A 362 -19.07 -4.19 18.98
C LYS A 362 -17.78 -3.90 18.19
N GLN A 363 -17.86 -3.93 16.85
CA GLN A 363 -16.74 -3.58 15.97
C GLN A 363 -16.36 -2.10 16.11
N ALA A 364 -17.34 -1.20 16.16
CA ALA A 364 -17.14 0.24 16.32
C ALA A 364 -16.49 0.57 17.66
N TYR A 365 -16.95 -0.04 18.77
CA TYR A 365 -16.31 0.12 20.08
C TYR A 365 -14.85 -0.32 20.08
N LEU A 366 -14.53 -1.49 19.51
CA LEU A 366 -13.13 -1.93 19.39
C LEU A 366 -12.28 -1.03 18.49
N SER A 367 -12.87 -0.53 17.40
CA SER A 367 -12.20 0.42 16.51
C SER A 367 -11.94 1.75 17.21
N ALA A 368 -12.90 2.24 17.99
CA ALA A 368 -12.74 3.44 18.82
C ALA A 368 -11.64 3.28 19.86
N VAL A 369 -11.60 2.15 20.58
CA VAL A 369 -10.49 1.83 21.51
C VAL A 369 -9.15 1.83 20.79
N THR A 370 -9.06 1.22 19.60
CA THR A 370 -7.84 1.20 18.79
C THR A 370 -7.40 2.62 18.40
N SER A 371 -8.32 3.44 17.91
CA SER A 371 -8.04 4.83 17.54
C SER A 371 -7.62 5.67 18.74
N SER A 372 -8.27 5.50 19.89
CA SER A 372 -7.91 6.17 21.15
C SER A 372 -6.51 5.78 21.61
N ILE A 373 -6.14 4.50 21.49
CA ILE A 373 -4.78 4.03 21.78
C ILE A 373 -3.79 4.76 20.86
N TRP A 374 -4.03 4.82 19.55
CA TRP A 374 -3.17 5.50 18.58
C TRP A 374 -2.95 6.98 18.90
N VAL A 375 -4.02 7.71 19.23
CA VAL A 375 -3.93 9.13 19.62
C VAL A 375 -3.23 9.29 20.98
N GLY A 376 -3.42 8.32 21.90
CA GLY A 376 -2.84 8.34 23.24
C GLY A 376 -1.36 7.95 23.32
N VAL A 377 -0.82 7.20 22.35
CA VAL A 377 0.58 6.72 22.39
C VAL A 377 1.59 7.84 22.65
N PRO A 378 1.58 8.98 21.94
CA PRO A 378 2.55 10.04 22.16
C PRO A 378 2.47 10.65 23.56
N VAL A 379 1.25 10.75 24.12
CA VAL A 379 1.03 11.28 25.48
C VAL A 379 1.54 10.31 26.54
N LEU A 380 1.27 9.01 26.36
CA LEU A 380 1.78 7.96 27.26
C LEU A 380 3.31 7.89 27.25
N VAL A 381 3.92 7.97 26.06
CA VAL A 381 5.38 7.98 25.93
C VAL A 381 5.97 9.25 26.56
N SER A 382 5.38 10.42 26.32
CA SER A 382 5.88 11.69 26.87
C SER A 382 5.71 11.78 28.39
N SER A 383 4.61 11.28 28.95
CA SER A 383 4.36 11.31 30.40
C SER A 383 5.29 10.37 31.16
N HIS A 384 5.58 9.18 30.61
CA HIS A 384 6.61 8.30 31.16
C HIS A 384 7.99 8.94 31.10
N LEU A 385 8.37 9.53 29.95
CA LEU A 385 9.63 10.25 29.84
C LEU A 385 9.75 11.38 30.88
N GLY A 386 8.70 12.18 31.06
CA GLY A 386 8.65 13.28 32.02
C GLY A 386 8.76 12.83 33.47
N SER A 387 8.08 11.73 33.85
CA SER A 387 8.17 11.16 35.20
C SER A 387 9.61 10.73 35.52
N TYR A 388 10.27 10.00 34.61
CA TYR A 388 11.67 9.58 34.81
C TYR A 388 12.64 10.77 34.93
N CYS A 389 12.39 11.87 34.21
CA CYS A 389 13.20 13.10 34.33
C CYS A 389 12.96 13.89 35.63
N ILE A 390 11.83 13.68 36.32
CA ILE A 390 11.53 14.36 37.60
C ILE A 390 12.10 13.57 38.79
N PHE A 391 12.21 12.24 38.66
CA PHE A 391 12.74 11.35 39.70
C PHE A 391 14.27 11.11 39.65
N LEU A 392 14.95 11.68 38.65
CA LEU A 392 16.42 11.75 38.51
C LEU A 392 16.90 13.16 38.83
#